data_AF-A0A1W9HLU2-F1
#
_entry.id   AF-A0A1W9HLU2-F1
#
_cell.length_a   1.000
_cell.length_b   1.000
_cell.length_c   1.000
_cell.angle_alpha   90.00
_cell.angle_beta   90.00
_cell.angle_gamma   90.00
#
_symmetry.space_group_name_H-M   'P 1'
#
loop_
_entity.id
_entity.type
_entity.pdbx_description
1 polymer ?
#
loop_
_entity_poly.entity_id
_entity_poly.type
_entity_poly.pdbx_seq_one_letter_code
_entity_poly.pdbx_strand_id
1 'polypeptide(L)' 'MRCPWPALRLARALREGADTVEVLADDPRASHELAAVAAAAGADIIVADGAFRVTRAAPVNPSFTA' A
#
# COMPACT_ATOMS: atom_id res chain seq x y z
N MET A 1 -13.91 5.51 -7.01
CA MET A 1 -14.65 4.33 -6.47
C MET A 1 -15.10 4.62 -5.06
N ARG A 2 -16.24 4.10 -4.58
CA ARG A 2 -16.67 4.34 -3.19
C ARG A 2 -15.92 3.38 -2.25
N CYS A 3 -15.37 3.89 -1.15
CA CYS A 3 -14.81 3.07 -0.08
C CYS A 3 -15.79 1.96 0.33
N PRO A 4 -15.31 0.73 0.62
CA PRO A 4 -13.92 0.37 0.96
C PRO A 4 -13.16 -0.41 -0.14
N TRP A 5 -13.66 -0.41 -1.38
CA TRP A 5 -13.10 -1.24 -2.46
C TRP A 5 -11.59 -1.04 -2.76
N PRO A 6 -11.02 0.17 -2.72
CA PRO A 6 -9.58 0.38 -2.96
C PRO A 6 -8.70 -0.38 -1.98
N ALA A 7 -9.01 -0.32 -0.68
CA ALA A 7 -8.25 -0.99 0.37
C ALA A 7 -8.30 -2.52 0.24
N LEU A 8 -9.49 -3.08 -0.03
CA LEU A 8 -9.65 -4.53 -0.21
C LEU A 8 -8.91 -5.05 -1.44
N ARG A 9 -8.95 -4.31 -2.56
CA ARG A 9 -8.24 -4.66 -3.80
C ARG A 9 -6.73 -4.56 -3.62
N LEU A 10 -6.25 -3.52 -2.96
CA LEU A 10 -4.84 -3.38 -2.60
C LEU A 10 -4.37 -4.56 -1.74
N ALA A 11 -5.08 -4.86 -0.66
CA ALA A 11 -4.75 -5.96 0.24
C ALA A 11 -4.69 -7.30 -0.50
N ARG A 12 -5.60 -7.52 -1.46
CA ARG A 12 -5.59 -8.71 -2.32
C ARG A 12 -4.36 -8.74 -3.22
N ALA A 13 -4.06 -7.66 -3.93
CA ALA A 13 -2.92 -7.60 -4.85
C ALA A 13 -1.59 -7.86 -4.12
N LEU A 14 -1.40 -7.27 -2.94
CA LEU A 14 -0.19 -7.49 -2.13
C LEU A 14 -0.05 -8.93 -1.63
N ARG A 15 -1.17 -9.61 -1.34
CA ARG A 15 -1.19 -11.04 -0.97
C ARG A 15 -0.95 -11.96 -2.16
N GLU A 16 -1.39 -11.57 -3.35
CA GLU A 16 -1.15 -12.30 -4.60
C GLU A 16 0.29 -12.10 -5.13
N GLY A 17 1.11 -11.28 -4.46
CA GLY A 17 2.52 -11.11 -4.75
C GLY A 17 2.85 -9.93 -5.65
N ALA A 18 1.95 -8.95 -5.78
CA ALA A 18 2.28 -7.71 -6.49
C ALA A 18 3.39 -6.94 -5.75
N ASP A 19 4.47 -6.64 -6.46
CA ASP A 19 5.59 -5.86 -5.92
C ASP A 19 5.26 -4.37 -5.83
N THR A 20 4.50 -3.85 -6.80
CA THR A 20 4.05 -2.46 -6.84
C THR A 20 2.61 -2.38 -7.33
N VAL A 21 1.78 -1.62 -6.62
CA VAL A 21 0.36 -1.41 -6.92
C VAL A 21 0.08 0.09 -6.94
N GLU A 22 -0.51 0.57 -8.02
CA GLU A 22 -1.03 1.94 -8.09
C GLU A 22 -2.53 1.95 -7.84
N VAL A 23 -2.96 2.82 -6.94
CA VAL A 23 -4.35 2.98 -6.55
C VAL A 23 -4.78 4.41 -6.84
N LEU A 24 -5.71 4.55 -7.78
CA LEU A 24 -6.41 5.80 -8.03
C LEU A 24 -7.64 5.85 -7.12
N ALA A 25 -7.66 6.82 -6.21
CA ALA A 25 -8.77 7.04 -5.29
C ALA A 25 -9.05 8.53 -5.13
N ASP A 26 -10.28 8.93 -5.44
CA ASP A 26 -10.76 10.32 -5.36
C ASP A 26 -11.24 10.70 -3.94
N ASP A 27 -11.26 9.73 -3.01
CA ASP A 27 -11.73 9.93 -1.63
C ASP A 27 -10.56 10.39 -0.74
N PRO A 28 -10.65 11.55 -0.05
CA PRO A 28 -9.60 12.01 0.86
C PRO A 28 -9.32 11.03 2.01
N ARG A 29 -10.29 10.19 2.41
CA ARG A 29 -10.11 9.16 3.45
C ARG A 29 -9.32 7.94 2.96
N ALA A 30 -9.17 7.75 1.64
CA ALA A 30 -8.45 6.62 1.08
C ALA A 30 -6.98 6.58 1.56
N SER A 31 -6.38 7.74 1.81
CA SER A 31 -5.02 7.84 2.35
C SER A 31 -4.83 7.03 3.64
N HIS A 32 -5.73 7.18 4.61
CA HIS A 32 -5.65 6.50 5.89
C HIS A 32 -5.90 4.99 5.76
N GLU A 33 -6.90 4.59 4.97
CA GLU A 33 -7.21 3.17 4.76
C GLU A 33 -6.10 2.44 3.99
N LEU A 34 -5.55 3.05 2.94
CA LEU A 34 -4.48 2.46 2.14
C LEU A 34 -3.16 2.40 2.93
N ALA A 35 -2.87 3.40 3.77
CA ALA A 35 -1.73 3.37 4.67
C ALA A 35 -1.83 2.22 5.69
N ALA A 36 -3.02 1.98 6.26
CA ALA A 36 -3.24 0.86 7.16
C ALA A 36 -3.02 -0.50 6.47
N VAL A 37 -3.47 -0.64 5.22
CA VAL A 37 -3.24 -1.86 4.42
C VAL A 37 -1.76 -2.04 4.09
N ALA A 38 -1.07 -0.98 3.68
CA ALA A 38 0.37 -1.02 3.36
C ALA A 38 1.19 -1.43 4.60
N ALA A 39 0.93 -0.80 5.75
CA ALA A 39 1.59 -1.14 7.01
C ALA A 39 1.34 -2.61 7.42
N ALA A 40 0.11 -3.09 7.32
CA ALA A 40 -0.22 -4.49 7.63
C ALA A 40 0.46 -5.50 6.69
N ALA A 41 0.79 -5.08 5.46
CA ALA A 41 1.48 -5.89 4.47
C ALA A 41 3.02 -5.76 4.51
N GLY A 42 3.58 -4.90 5.37
CA GLY A 42 5.00 -4.55 5.35
C GLY A 42 5.41 -3.87 4.04
N ALA A 43 4.53 -3.05 3.48
CA ALA A 43 4.74 -2.31 2.24
C ALA A 43 4.86 -0.81 2.54
N ASP A 44 5.66 -0.13 1.71
CA ASP A 44 5.77 1.31 1.70
C ASP A 44 4.68 1.92 0.82
N ILE A 45 4.20 3.10 1.19
CA ILE A 45 3.21 3.86 0.42
C ILE A 45 3.74 5.26 0.16
N ILE A 46 3.64 5.71 -1.09
CA ILE A 46 3.91 7.09 -1.50
C ILE A 46 2.68 7.66 -2.22
N VAL A 47 2.48 8.97 -2.07
CA VAL A 47 1.45 9.71 -2.78
C VAL A 47 2.13 10.55 -3.85
N ALA A 48 1.83 10.29 -5.11
CA ALA A 48 2.39 11.02 -6.26
C ALA A 48 1.27 11.28 -7.28
N ASP A 49 1.19 12.52 -7.78
CA ASP A 49 0.29 12.93 -8.87
C ASP A 49 -1.19 12.52 -8.70
N GLY A 50 -1.69 12.51 -7.46
CA GLY A 50 -3.07 12.12 -7.15
C GLY A 50 -3.32 10.60 -7.11
N ALA A 51 -2.26 9.80 -7.17
CA ALA A 51 -2.29 8.35 -7.01
C ALA A 51 -1.54 7.90 -5.75
N PHE A 52 -1.94 6.76 -5.21
CA PHE A 52 -1.22 6.07 -4.15
C PHE A 52 -0.42 4.94 -4.77
N ARG A 53 0.91 5.00 -4.68
CA ARG A 53 1.78 3.90 -5.09
C ARG A 53 2.23 3.15 -3.86
N VAL A 54 1.91 1.86 -3.82
CA VAL A 54 2.27 0.95 -2.72
C VAL A 54 3.28 -0.05 -3.24
N THR A 55 4.43 -0.14 -2.59
CA THR A 55 5.53 -1.03 -2.99
C THR A 55 5.87 -1.94 -1.82
N ARG A 56 5.96 -3.25 -2.05
CA ARG A 56 6.41 -4.18 -1.00
C ARG A 56 7.83 -3.79 -0.59
N ALA A 57 8.06 -3.60 0.71
CA ALA A 57 9.41 -3.46 1.20
C ALA A 57 10.13 -4.79 0.94
N ALA A 58 11.34 -4.72 0.37
CA ALA A 58 12.22 -5.87 0.41
C ALA A 58 12.40 -6.28 1.87
N PRO A 59 12.50 -7.59 2.18
CA PRO A 59 12.78 -8.02 3.55
C PRO A 59 14.11 -7.39 3.98
N VAL A 60 14.03 -6.30 4.73
CA VAL A 60 15.20 -5.71 5.38
C VAL A 60 15.62 -6.72 6.44
N ASN A 61 16.81 -7.30 6.28
CA ASN A 61 17.36 -8.16 7.31
C ASN A 61 17.74 -7.25 8.51
N PRO A 62 17.07 -7.36 9.68
CA PRO A 62 17.33 -6.46 10.80
C PRO A 62 18.68 -6.73 11.49
N SER A 63 19.51 -7.66 10.98
CA SER A 63 20.82 -8.00 11.56
C SER A 63 21.91 -6.91 11.48
N PHE A 64 21.61 -5.71 10.99
CA PHE A 64 22.54 -4.57 11.02
C PHE A 64 22.24 -3.66 12.22
N THR A 65 22.60 -4.10 13.42
CA THR A 65 22.89 -3.19 14.54
C THR A 65 24.09 -3.78 15.26
N ALA A 66 25.24 -3.14 15.05
CA ALA A 66 26.53 -3.41 15.72
C ALA A 66 26.79 -2.31 16.75
#